data_AF-A0A3P8GKJ5-F1
#
_entry.id   AF-A0A3P8GKJ5-F1
#
_cell.length_a   1.000
_cell.length_b   1.000
_cell.length_c   1.000
_cell.angle_alpha   90.00
_cell.angle_beta   90.00
_cell.angle_gamma   90.00
#
_symmetry.space_group_name_H-M   'P 1'
#
loop_
_entity.id
_entity.type
_entity.pdbx_description
1 polymer ?
#
loop_
_entity_poly.entity_id
_entity_poly.type
_entity_poly.pdbx_seq_one_letter_code
_entity_poly.pdbx_strand_id
1 'polypeptide(L)'
;MRPSADVLNEFYDLVELDASKRFNAAGRLLLKAKSDPSVLDYCVERLVTGLSSPRGAARFGYTAALVLLLEECHDSWTVERLFELAEKKLDLHDKEGGSANAIGRHLLTCAILHSNAYTEVEVPLVEQELAVYRLFPLLGVSVVQVIAEIASQMEKKRFKSDVLPLLKGYLDTAVTSTSVEFVYLALLLKDRFPSYMAASVSFIQKDGSCKFTVSDLAFILLVVKAFVFVPQLQLLPNDTMVPMESQRVDVVSWDAERNCNLSAAPSRLRWIL
;
A
#
# COMPACT_ATOMS: atom_id res chain seq x y z
N MET A 1 27.51 9.58 7.56
CA MET A 1 28.25 10.24 6.46
C MET A 1 27.33 11.29 5.84
N ARG A 2 27.82 12.49 5.48
CA ARG A 2 27.00 13.45 4.71
C ARG A 2 27.07 13.04 3.24
N PRO A 3 25.94 12.72 2.58
CA PRO A 3 25.98 12.37 1.17
C PRO A 3 26.46 13.55 0.32
N SER A 4 26.98 13.25 -0.85
CA SER A 4 27.33 14.25 -1.84
C SER A 4 26.09 14.97 -2.39
N ALA A 5 26.27 16.18 -2.93
CA ALA A 5 25.17 17.01 -3.40
C ALA A 5 24.39 16.37 -4.56
N ASP A 6 25.06 15.60 -5.39
CA ASP A 6 24.46 14.86 -6.50
C ASP A 6 23.51 13.77 -6.01
N VAL A 7 23.81 13.05 -4.92
CA VAL A 7 22.88 12.09 -4.30
C VAL A 7 21.66 12.82 -3.72
N LEU A 8 21.88 13.94 -3.03
CA LEU A 8 20.80 14.73 -2.45
C LEU A 8 19.83 15.29 -3.49
N ASN A 9 20.34 15.70 -4.66
CA ASN A 9 19.52 16.22 -5.74
C ASN A 9 18.52 15.18 -6.26
N GLU A 10 18.89 13.91 -6.32
CA GLU A 10 17.95 12.85 -6.71
C GLU A 10 16.78 12.75 -5.74
N PHE A 11 16.99 12.93 -4.43
CA PHE A 11 15.90 12.94 -3.46
C PHE A 11 14.94 14.12 -3.63
N TYR A 12 15.41 15.28 -4.14
CA TYR A 12 14.53 16.38 -4.46
C TYR A 12 13.69 16.07 -5.71
N ASP A 13 14.30 15.46 -6.73
CA ASP A 13 13.57 15.05 -7.93
C ASP A 13 12.54 13.93 -7.65
N LEU A 14 12.78 13.07 -6.65
CA LEU A 14 11.83 12.03 -6.23
C LEU A 14 10.53 12.60 -5.64
N VAL A 15 10.52 13.83 -5.13
CA VAL A 15 9.32 14.44 -4.55
C VAL A 15 8.56 15.33 -5.54
N GLU A 16 9.08 15.51 -6.76
CA GLU A 16 8.46 16.33 -7.81
C GLU A 16 7.15 15.71 -8.29
N LEU A 17 6.17 16.55 -8.68
CA LEU A 17 4.88 16.09 -9.21
C LEU A 17 5.00 15.49 -10.63
N ASP A 18 6.08 15.79 -11.34
CA ASP A 18 6.39 15.21 -12.66
C ASP A 18 6.85 13.75 -12.53
N ALA A 19 6.07 12.82 -13.09
CA ALA A 19 6.37 11.38 -13.06
C ALA A 19 7.67 11.01 -13.78
N SER A 20 8.03 11.71 -14.87
CA SER A 20 9.27 11.46 -15.60
C SER A 20 10.50 11.88 -14.79
N LYS A 21 10.41 13.00 -14.07
CA LYS A 21 11.47 13.40 -13.13
C LYS A 21 11.66 12.35 -12.04
N ARG A 22 10.58 11.89 -11.41
CA ARG A 22 10.64 10.85 -10.36
C ARG A 22 11.25 9.55 -10.89
N PHE A 23 10.79 9.08 -12.05
CA PHE A 23 11.28 7.85 -12.67
C PHE A 23 12.79 7.93 -12.95
N ASN A 24 13.24 9.02 -13.56
CA ASN A 24 14.65 9.21 -13.87
C ASN A 24 15.51 9.33 -12.60
N ALA A 25 15.02 10.01 -11.57
CA ALA A 25 15.72 10.14 -10.30
C ALA A 25 15.86 8.80 -9.57
N ALA A 26 14.83 7.96 -9.58
CA ALA A 26 14.88 6.61 -9.02
C ALA A 26 15.97 5.76 -9.71
N GLY A 27 16.01 5.79 -11.05
CA GLY A 27 17.05 5.10 -11.83
C GLY A 27 18.47 5.61 -11.56
N ARG A 28 18.65 6.94 -11.49
CA ARG A 28 19.97 7.53 -11.17
C ARG A 28 20.41 7.22 -9.74
N LEU A 29 19.48 7.22 -8.79
CA LEU A 29 19.77 6.85 -7.40
C LEU A 29 20.24 5.39 -7.30
N LEU A 30 19.58 4.48 -8.02
CA LEU A 30 20.01 3.08 -8.14
C LEU A 30 21.43 2.96 -8.70
N LEU A 31 21.72 3.62 -9.83
CA LEU A 31 23.05 3.58 -10.43
C LEU A 31 24.14 4.10 -9.47
N LYS A 32 23.84 5.16 -8.72
CA LYS A 32 24.75 5.69 -7.71
C LYS A 32 24.98 4.71 -6.56
N ALA A 33 23.92 4.11 -6.02
CA ALA A 33 24.02 3.12 -4.95
C ALA A 33 24.79 1.85 -5.37
N LYS A 34 24.64 1.41 -6.62
CA LYS A 34 25.42 0.28 -7.17
C LYS A 34 26.89 0.64 -7.36
N SER A 35 27.19 1.90 -7.70
CA SER A 35 28.56 2.37 -7.95
C SER A 35 29.33 2.66 -6.66
N ASP A 36 28.62 3.12 -5.62
CA ASP A 36 29.16 3.40 -4.30
C ASP A 36 28.29 2.79 -3.20
N PRO A 37 28.59 1.54 -2.79
CA PRO A 37 27.84 0.87 -1.72
C PRO A 37 27.85 1.62 -0.39
N SER A 38 28.79 2.53 -0.15
CA SER A 38 28.82 3.34 1.08
C SER A 38 27.65 4.32 1.18
N VAL A 39 26.99 4.61 0.06
CA VAL A 39 25.81 5.48 -0.03
C VAL A 39 24.50 4.68 0.11
N LEU A 40 24.53 3.35 -0.08
CA LEU A 40 23.33 2.52 -0.05
C LEU A 40 22.58 2.63 1.29
N ASP A 41 23.29 2.54 2.41
CA ASP A 41 22.68 2.65 3.74
C ASP A 41 21.96 3.99 3.91
N TYR A 42 22.61 5.07 3.47
CA TYR A 42 22.01 6.39 3.49
C TYR A 42 20.74 6.45 2.63
N CYS A 43 20.78 5.86 1.44
CA CYS A 43 19.65 5.86 0.52
C CYS A 43 18.45 5.13 1.11
N VAL A 44 18.64 3.90 1.60
CA VAL A 44 17.56 3.10 2.19
C VAL A 44 16.99 3.79 3.42
N GLU A 45 17.84 4.28 4.34
CA GLU A 45 17.37 5.01 5.52
C GLU A 45 16.52 6.24 5.17
N ARG A 46 16.96 7.01 4.17
CA ARG A 46 16.26 8.23 3.75
C ARG A 46 14.96 7.91 3.02
N LEU A 47 14.93 6.86 2.18
CA LEU A 47 13.72 6.42 1.48
C LEU A 47 12.68 5.93 2.48
N VAL A 48 13.05 5.03 3.41
CA VAL A 48 12.14 4.50 4.44
C VAL A 48 11.58 5.62 5.31
N THR A 49 12.43 6.52 5.81
CA THR A 49 11.97 7.68 6.58
C THR A 49 11.06 8.58 5.75
N GLY A 50 11.32 8.68 4.45
CA GLY A 50 10.55 9.48 3.53
C GLY A 50 9.16 8.96 3.22
N LEU A 51 8.86 7.67 3.46
CA LEU A 51 7.57 7.05 3.14
C LEU A 51 6.40 7.67 3.92
N SER A 52 6.66 8.29 5.08
CA SER A 52 5.63 9.05 5.81
C SER A 52 5.46 10.49 5.32
N SER A 53 6.36 11.00 4.47
CA SER A 53 6.41 12.42 4.11
C SER A 53 5.14 12.87 3.36
N PRO A 54 4.51 13.98 3.77
CA PRO A 54 3.34 14.54 3.06
C PRO A 54 3.73 15.46 1.89
N ARG A 55 5.02 15.61 1.58
CA ARG A 55 5.52 16.61 0.63
C ARG A 55 5.41 16.12 -0.81
N GLY A 56 4.84 16.95 -1.68
CA GLY A 56 4.78 16.70 -3.12
C GLY A 56 4.31 15.27 -3.43
N ALA A 57 5.07 14.57 -4.27
CA ALA A 57 4.86 13.15 -4.58
C ALA A 57 5.85 12.22 -3.85
N ALA A 58 6.35 12.63 -2.68
CA ALA A 58 7.41 11.91 -1.96
C ALA A 58 7.11 10.43 -1.73
N ARG A 59 5.87 10.10 -1.31
CA ARG A 59 5.47 8.71 -1.08
C ARG A 59 5.63 7.85 -2.33
N PHE A 60 5.15 8.35 -3.47
CA PHE A 60 5.27 7.64 -4.76
C PHE A 60 6.73 7.49 -5.20
N GLY A 61 7.49 8.59 -5.22
CA GLY A 61 8.88 8.56 -5.66
C GLY A 61 9.76 7.71 -4.76
N TYR A 62 9.60 7.81 -3.45
CA TYR A 62 10.39 7.03 -2.50
C TYR A 62 10.01 5.56 -2.50
N THR A 63 8.74 5.19 -2.59
CA THR A 63 8.34 3.79 -2.75
C THR A 63 8.90 3.20 -4.04
N ALA A 64 8.80 3.90 -5.18
CA ALA A 64 9.34 3.44 -6.45
C ALA A 64 10.87 3.24 -6.40
N ALA A 65 11.60 4.21 -5.86
CA ALA A 65 13.05 4.11 -5.71
C ALA A 65 13.46 3.01 -4.74
N LEU A 66 12.69 2.80 -3.66
CA LEU A 66 12.95 1.73 -2.69
C LEU A 66 12.74 0.36 -3.32
N VAL A 67 11.67 0.14 -4.09
CA VAL A 67 11.45 -1.11 -4.86
C VAL A 67 12.69 -1.45 -5.70
N LEU A 68 13.16 -0.49 -6.50
CA LEU A 68 14.32 -0.70 -7.38
C LEU A 68 15.62 -0.98 -6.62
N LEU A 69 15.85 -0.29 -5.49
CA LEU A 69 17.04 -0.53 -4.67
C LEU A 69 16.97 -1.89 -3.96
N LEU A 70 15.81 -2.30 -3.44
CA LEU A 70 15.68 -3.60 -2.82
C LEU A 70 15.83 -4.72 -3.86
N GLU A 71 15.23 -4.58 -5.05
CA GLU A 71 15.37 -5.56 -6.14
C GLU A 71 16.84 -5.83 -6.47
N GLU A 72 17.64 -4.77 -6.58
CA GLU A 72 19.02 -4.85 -7.07
C GLU A 72 20.10 -4.92 -5.97
N CYS A 73 19.78 -4.58 -4.72
CA CYS A 73 20.75 -4.44 -3.63
C CYS A 73 20.28 -5.09 -2.30
N HIS A 74 19.33 -6.03 -2.35
CA HIS A 74 18.79 -6.71 -1.15
C HIS A 74 19.84 -7.45 -0.31
N ASP A 75 20.96 -7.90 -0.88
CA ASP A 75 22.02 -8.63 -0.16
C ASP A 75 22.52 -7.89 1.10
N SER A 76 22.45 -6.56 1.09
CA SER A 76 22.88 -5.70 2.21
C SER A 76 21.76 -5.32 3.18
N TRP A 77 20.50 -5.64 2.86
CA TRP A 77 19.31 -5.21 3.61
C TRP A 77 18.31 -6.36 3.75
N THR A 78 18.34 -7.05 4.90
CA THR A 78 17.32 -8.06 5.23
C THR A 78 15.99 -7.41 5.60
N VAL A 79 14.90 -8.18 5.52
CA VAL A 79 13.57 -7.70 5.91
C VAL A 79 13.51 -7.33 7.40
N GLU A 80 14.19 -8.08 8.26
CA GLU A 80 14.30 -7.79 9.69
C GLU A 80 14.95 -6.43 9.91
N ARG A 81 16.05 -6.13 9.21
CA ARG A 81 16.73 -4.83 9.28
C ARG A 81 15.82 -3.69 8.80
N LEU A 82 15.02 -3.91 7.76
CA LEU A 82 14.04 -2.94 7.27
C LEU A 82 12.93 -2.69 8.31
N PHE A 83 12.44 -3.73 8.97
CA PHE A 83 11.44 -3.60 10.04
C PHE A 83 11.99 -2.93 11.29
N GLU A 84 13.22 -3.24 11.71
CA GLU A 84 13.90 -2.53 12.80
C GLU A 84 14.05 -1.04 12.49
N LEU A 85 14.41 -0.71 11.25
CA LEU A 85 14.48 0.68 10.80
C LEU A 85 13.10 1.35 10.81
N ALA A 86 12.06 0.66 10.35
CA ALA A 86 10.69 1.17 10.36
C ALA A 86 10.19 1.38 11.79
N GLU A 87 10.50 0.49 12.72
CA GLU A 87 10.14 0.64 14.13
C GLU A 87 10.78 1.90 14.72
N LYS A 88 12.04 2.17 14.36
CA LYS A 88 12.77 3.35 14.82
C LYS A 88 12.34 4.67 14.16
N LYS A 89 11.90 4.63 12.91
CA LYS A 89 11.68 5.85 12.08
C LYS A 89 10.22 6.16 11.79
N LEU A 90 9.35 5.16 11.88
CA LEU A 90 7.93 5.21 11.54
C LEU A 90 7.12 4.71 12.75
N ASP A 91 7.29 5.36 13.90
CA ASP A 91 6.58 4.99 15.13
C ASP A 91 5.06 5.16 14.94
N LEU A 92 4.32 4.06 15.14
CA LEU A 92 2.86 4.03 15.02
C LEU A 92 2.16 4.70 16.20
N HIS A 93 2.84 4.85 17.34
CA HIS A 93 2.31 5.48 18.54
C HIS A 93 2.64 6.98 18.62
N ASP A 94 3.33 7.51 17.61
CA ASP A 94 3.61 8.94 17.52
C ASP A 94 2.31 9.75 17.43
N LYS A 95 2.14 10.73 18.32
CA LYS A 95 0.87 11.45 18.49
C LYS A 95 0.53 12.35 17.32
N GLU A 96 1.55 12.91 16.66
CA GLU A 96 1.39 13.89 15.59
C GLU A 96 1.53 13.25 14.22
N GLY A 97 2.45 12.29 14.07
CA GLY A 97 2.80 11.63 12.81
C GLY A 97 2.32 10.19 12.67
N GLY A 98 1.67 9.59 13.68
CA GLY A 98 1.29 8.17 13.66
C GLY A 98 0.52 7.74 12.41
N SER A 99 -0.43 8.56 11.94
CA SER A 99 -1.18 8.27 10.70
C SER A 99 -0.29 8.30 9.45
N ALA A 100 0.64 9.25 9.38
CA ALA A 100 1.60 9.34 8.28
C ALA A 100 2.61 8.18 8.33
N ASN A 101 3.04 7.79 9.53
CA ASN A 101 3.93 6.66 9.76
C ASN A 101 3.25 5.33 9.42
N ALA A 102 1.94 5.18 9.70
CA ALA A 102 1.15 4.03 9.30
C ALA A 102 1.12 3.85 7.77
N ILE A 103 0.90 4.95 7.03
CA ILE A 103 1.04 4.95 5.56
C ILE A 103 2.46 4.58 5.16
N GLY A 104 3.47 5.11 5.85
CA GLY A 104 4.87 4.80 5.59
C GLY A 104 5.20 3.31 5.75
N ARG A 105 4.70 2.66 6.82
CA ARG A 105 4.89 1.22 7.05
C ARG A 105 4.16 0.39 6.00
N HIS A 106 2.92 0.74 5.67
CA HIS A 106 2.17 0.09 4.60
C HIS A 106 2.93 0.16 3.25
N LEU A 107 3.46 1.33 2.91
CA LEU A 107 4.26 1.51 1.70
C LEU A 107 5.60 0.76 1.73
N LEU A 108 6.18 0.55 2.91
CA LEU A 108 7.37 -0.30 3.07
C LEU A 108 7.04 -1.77 2.77
N THR A 109 5.91 -2.28 3.28
CA THR A 109 5.43 -3.63 2.93
C THR A 109 5.27 -3.77 1.42
N CYS A 110 4.62 -2.80 0.77
CA CYS A 110 4.48 -2.78 -0.69
C CYS A 110 5.85 -2.80 -1.38
N ALA A 111 6.81 -2.00 -0.91
CA ALA A 111 8.13 -1.95 -1.51
C ALA A 111 8.89 -3.29 -1.39
N ILE A 112 8.78 -3.96 -0.23
CA ILE A 112 9.37 -5.28 -0.01
C ILE A 112 8.70 -6.34 -0.88
N LEU A 113 7.36 -6.32 -0.98
CA LEU A 113 6.61 -7.25 -1.82
C LEU A 113 6.94 -7.08 -3.30
N HIS A 114 6.93 -5.84 -3.80
CA HIS A 114 7.08 -5.54 -5.22
C HIS A 114 8.52 -5.57 -5.72
N SER A 115 9.51 -5.54 -4.82
CA SER A 115 10.91 -5.78 -5.20
C SER A 115 11.14 -7.22 -5.67
N ASN A 116 10.29 -8.17 -5.26
CA ASN A 116 10.46 -9.60 -5.51
C ASN A 116 11.85 -10.15 -5.11
N ALA A 117 12.54 -9.45 -4.20
CA ALA A 117 13.91 -9.77 -3.81
C ALA A 117 13.98 -10.79 -2.67
N TYR A 118 12.90 -10.90 -1.90
CA TYR A 118 12.87 -11.67 -0.67
C TYR A 118 11.96 -12.89 -0.78
N THR A 119 12.42 -14.02 -0.25
CA THR A 119 11.66 -15.26 -0.20
C THR A 119 11.21 -15.57 1.22
N GLU A 120 10.08 -16.25 1.37
CA GLU A 120 9.55 -16.71 2.67
C GLU A 120 9.20 -15.59 3.66
N VAL A 121 8.92 -14.38 3.15
CA VAL A 121 8.60 -13.19 3.95
C VAL A 121 7.10 -12.92 4.10
N GLU A 122 6.24 -13.79 3.56
CA GLU A 122 4.81 -13.54 3.47
C GLU A 122 4.14 -13.43 4.85
N VAL A 123 4.53 -14.28 5.80
CA VAL A 123 4.01 -14.25 7.18
C VAL A 123 4.39 -12.94 7.88
N PRO A 124 5.68 -12.56 7.96
CA PRO A 124 6.07 -11.27 8.54
C PRO A 124 5.37 -10.07 7.91
N LEU A 125 5.21 -10.05 6.58
CA LEU A 125 4.52 -8.95 5.89
C LEU A 125 3.03 -8.87 6.28
N VAL A 126 2.33 -10.01 6.35
CA VAL A 126 0.93 -10.04 6.81
C VAL A 126 0.80 -9.58 8.26
N GLU A 127 1.73 -9.99 9.14
CA GLU A 127 1.72 -9.54 10.53
C GLU A 127 1.91 -8.02 10.68
N GLN A 128 2.81 -7.44 9.89
CA GLN A 128 3.01 -5.99 9.85
C GLN A 128 1.76 -5.25 9.34
N GLU A 129 1.14 -5.72 8.27
CA GLU A 129 -0.09 -5.14 7.74
C GLU A 129 -1.24 -5.21 8.76
N LEU A 130 -1.41 -6.35 9.44
CA LEU A 130 -2.40 -6.48 10.49
C LEU A 130 -2.07 -5.59 11.71
N ALA A 131 -0.80 -5.34 12.01
CA ALA A 131 -0.39 -4.40 13.06
C ALA A 131 -0.77 -2.95 12.71
N VAL A 132 -0.54 -2.55 11.45
CA VAL A 132 -0.98 -1.25 10.92
C VAL A 132 -2.50 -1.13 11.01
N TYR A 133 -3.25 -2.14 10.55
CA TYR A 133 -4.71 -2.14 10.60
C TYR A 133 -5.27 -1.98 12.03
N ARG A 134 -4.71 -2.70 13.01
CA ARG A 134 -5.20 -2.65 14.41
C ARG A 134 -5.11 -1.24 15.01
N LEU A 135 -4.10 -0.47 14.64
CA LEU A 135 -3.91 0.91 15.14
C LEU A 135 -4.55 1.96 14.21
N PHE A 136 -4.62 1.69 12.92
CA PHE A 136 -5.13 2.60 11.89
C PHE A 136 -6.14 1.91 10.95
N PRO A 137 -7.37 1.60 11.43
CA PRO A 137 -8.37 0.88 10.64
C PRO A 137 -8.80 1.59 9.34
N LEU A 138 -8.58 2.91 9.23
CA LEU A 138 -8.85 3.68 8.00
C LEU A 138 -8.03 3.20 6.80
N LEU A 139 -6.89 2.53 7.03
CA LEU A 139 -6.10 1.90 5.97
C LEU A 139 -6.60 0.50 5.60
N GLY A 140 -7.65 0.00 6.25
CA GLY A 140 -8.09 -1.39 6.20
C GLY A 140 -8.27 -1.95 4.79
N VAL A 141 -8.89 -1.19 3.87
CA VAL A 141 -9.08 -1.64 2.47
C VAL A 141 -7.74 -1.81 1.74
N SER A 142 -6.78 -0.90 1.96
CA SER A 142 -5.45 -1.00 1.35
C SER A 142 -4.63 -2.13 1.97
N VAL A 143 -4.72 -2.29 3.29
CA VAL A 143 -4.08 -3.38 4.04
C VAL A 143 -4.54 -4.74 3.50
N VAL A 144 -5.84 -4.97 3.41
CA VAL A 144 -6.36 -6.26 2.93
C VAL A 144 -6.05 -6.49 1.45
N GLN A 145 -5.94 -5.43 0.64
CA GLN A 145 -5.51 -5.54 -0.76
C GLN A 145 -4.09 -6.11 -0.84
N VAL A 146 -3.16 -5.59 -0.04
CA VAL A 146 -1.77 -6.08 0.02
C VAL A 146 -1.71 -7.50 0.59
N ILE A 147 -2.47 -7.80 1.64
CA ILE A 147 -2.59 -9.17 2.17
C ILE A 147 -3.10 -10.13 1.09
N ALA A 148 -4.10 -9.73 0.30
CA ALA A 148 -4.61 -10.54 -0.79
C ALA A 148 -3.57 -10.77 -1.88
N GLU A 149 -2.77 -9.75 -2.20
CA GLU A 149 -1.67 -9.85 -3.15
C GLU A 149 -0.59 -10.82 -2.67
N ILE A 150 -0.15 -10.69 -1.41
CA ILE A 150 0.79 -11.62 -0.77
C ILE A 150 0.25 -13.06 -0.86
N ALA A 151 -0.98 -13.29 -0.39
CA ALA A 151 -1.60 -14.61 -0.42
C ALA A 151 -1.77 -15.16 -1.85
N SER A 152 -1.98 -14.28 -2.83
CA SER A 152 -2.09 -14.62 -4.25
C SER A 152 -0.74 -14.97 -4.90
N GLN A 153 0.38 -14.82 -4.20
CA GLN A 153 1.68 -15.30 -4.67
C GLN A 153 2.06 -16.64 -4.00
N MET A 154 1.34 -17.06 -2.96
CA MET A 154 1.65 -18.26 -2.17
C MET A 154 1.03 -19.54 -2.71
N GLU A 155 1.70 -20.66 -2.46
CA GLU A 155 1.11 -21.99 -2.63
C GLU A 155 -0.08 -22.22 -1.70
N LYS A 156 -1.07 -22.99 -2.16
CA LYS A 156 -2.28 -23.31 -1.37
C LYS A 156 -1.99 -23.97 -0.03
N LYS A 157 -0.94 -24.77 0.06
CA LYS A 157 -0.55 -25.46 1.30
C LYS A 157 0.02 -24.45 2.31
N ARG A 158 0.98 -23.61 1.90
CA ARG A 158 1.59 -22.56 2.72
C ARG A 158 0.56 -21.52 3.15
N PHE A 159 -0.32 -21.07 2.25
CA PHE A 159 -1.42 -20.18 2.63
C PHE A 159 -2.27 -20.77 3.77
N LYS A 160 -2.66 -22.05 3.65
CA LYS A 160 -3.49 -22.71 4.67
C LYS A 160 -2.78 -22.86 6.01
N SER A 161 -1.50 -23.23 6.02
CA SER A 161 -0.78 -23.49 7.27
C SER A 161 -0.27 -22.22 7.95
N ASP A 162 0.09 -21.20 7.17
CA ASP A 162 0.93 -20.10 7.68
C ASP A 162 0.14 -18.78 7.75
N VAL A 163 -0.62 -18.42 6.70
CA VAL A 163 -1.30 -17.11 6.59
C VAL A 163 -2.77 -17.18 7.00
N LEU A 164 -3.52 -18.20 6.59
CA LEU A 164 -4.93 -18.35 6.92
C LEU A 164 -5.20 -18.31 8.44
N PRO A 165 -4.38 -18.91 9.32
CA PRO A 165 -4.58 -18.79 10.77
C PRO A 165 -4.54 -17.34 11.29
N LEU A 166 -3.71 -16.48 10.70
CA LEU A 166 -3.60 -15.06 11.06
C LEU A 166 -4.87 -14.28 10.67
N LEU A 167 -5.52 -14.69 9.57
CA LEU A 167 -6.70 -14.03 9.01
C LEU A 167 -8.02 -14.58 9.55
N LYS A 168 -8.01 -15.80 10.11
CA LYS A 168 -9.22 -16.56 10.43
C LYS A 168 -10.18 -15.80 11.35
N GLY A 169 -9.68 -15.17 12.41
CA GLY A 169 -10.52 -14.41 13.33
C GLY A 169 -11.24 -13.23 12.66
N TYR A 170 -10.54 -12.53 11.76
CA TYR A 170 -11.10 -11.41 11.00
C TYR A 170 -12.10 -11.88 9.94
N LEU A 171 -11.80 -12.98 9.25
CA LEU A 171 -12.67 -13.54 8.21
C LEU A 171 -13.96 -14.15 8.81
N ASP A 172 -13.83 -14.90 9.91
CA ASP A 172 -14.97 -15.55 10.57
C ASP A 172 -15.96 -14.52 11.17
N THR A 173 -15.48 -13.30 11.47
CA THR A 173 -16.30 -12.21 12.00
C THR A 173 -16.68 -11.17 10.96
N ALA A 174 -16.14 -11.20 9.73
CA ALA A 174 -16.27 -10.14 8.74
C ALA A 174 -17.73 -9.68 8.49
N VAL A 175 -18.66 -10.64 8.42
CA VAL A 175 -20.09 -10.37 8.18
C VAL A 175 -20.82 -9.92 9.45
N THR A 176 -20.37 -10.35 10.63
CA THR A 176 -21.05 -10.05 11.91
C THR A 176 -20.51 -8.78 12.57
N SER A 177 -19.22 -8.47 12.40
CA SER A 177 -18.56 -7.28 12.94
C SER A 177 -18.70 -6.05 12.04
N THR A 178 -19.30 -6.19 10.85
CA THR A 178 -19.38 -5.10 9.87
C THR A 178 -18.01 -4.68 9.30
N SER A 179 -17.02 -5.58 9.34
CA SER A 179 -15.67 -5.33 8.85
C SER A 179 -15.58 -5.53 7.33
N VAL A 180 -15.88 -4.46 6.61
CA VAL A 180 -16.00 -4.41 5.14
C VAL A 180 -14.74 -4.86 4.44
N GLU A 181 -13.59 -4.48 4.98
CA GLU A 181 -12.27 -4.81 4.47
C GLU A 181 -12.04 -6.32 4.47
N PHE A 182 -12.51 -7.06 5.46
CA PHE A 182 -12.36 -8.52 5.48
C PHE A 182 -13.39 -9.24 4.62
N VAL A 183 -14.56 -8.63 4.40
CA VAL A 183 -15.47 -9.06 3.33
C VAL A 183 -14.80 -8.87 1.96
N TYR A 184 -14.16 -7.72 1.74
CA TYR A 184 -13.41 -7.43 0.52
C TYR A 184 -12.23 -8.40 0.34
N LEU A 185 -11.47 -8.70 1.39
CA LEU A 185 -10.42 -9.70 1.38
C LEU A 185 -10.93 -11.07 0.93
N ALA A 186 -12.05 -11.51 1.51
CA ALA A 186 -12.65 -12.79 1.16
C ALA A 186 -13.05 -12.83 -0.32
N LEU A 187 -13.57 -11.73 -0.87
CA LEU A 187 -13.90 -11.61 -2.28
C LEU A 187 -12.66 -11.64 -3.19
N LEU A 188 -11.56 -10.99 -2.80
CA LEU A 188 -10.29 -11.06 -3.53
C LEU A 188 -9.69 -12.47 -3.55
N LEU A 189 -9.86 -13.22 -2.46
CA LEU A 189 -9.27 -14.55 -2.30
C LEU A 189 -10.17 -15.69 -2.80
N LYS A 190 -11.46 -15.45 -3.08
CA LYS A 190 -12.44 -16.50 -3.39
C LYS A 190 -12.07 -17.32 -4.62
N ASP A 191 -11.43 -16.74 -5.62
CA ASP A 191 -11.13 -17.45 -6.87
C ASP A 191 -9.93 -18.40 -6.70
N ARG A 192 -8.95 -18.02 -5.87
CA ARG A 192 -7.76 -18.84 -5.61
C ARG A 192 -7.98 -19.86 -4.49
N PHE A 193 -8.74 -19.47 -3.47
CA PHE A 193 -8.95 -20.21 -2.22
C PHE A 193 -10.43 -20.39 -1.86
N PRO A 194 -11.29 -20.85 -2.80
CA PRO A 194 -12.75 -20.81 -2.64
C PRO A 194 -13.23 -21.61 -1.42
N SER A 195 -12.71 -22.83 -1.23
CA SER A 195 -13.10 -23.69 -0.10
C SER A 195 -12.73 -23.11 1.26
N TYR A 196 -11.66 -22.30 1.35
CA TYR A 196 -11.26 -21.66 2.61
C TYR A 196 -12.12 -20.43 2.88
N MET A 197 -12.41 -19.63 1.85
CA MET A 197 -13.28 -18.46 2.00
C MET A 197 -14.73 -18.86 2.32
N ALA A 198 -15.25 -19.91 1.67
CA ALA A 198 -16.58 -20.45 1.95
C ALA A 198 -16.74 -21.00 3.37
N ALA A 199 -15.64 -21.36 4.05
CA ALA A 199 -15.69 -21.81 5.44
C ALA A 199 -15.83 -20.65 6.44
N SER A 200 -15.45 -19.42 6.05
CA SER A 200 -15.50 -18.23 6.90
C SER A 200 -16.62 -17.26 6.50
N VAL A 201 -16.99 -17.20 5.22
CA VAL A 201 -17.95 -16.23 4.68
C VAL A 201 -19.09 -16.96 3.98
N SER A 202 -20.29 -16.85 4.57
CA SER A 202 -21.47 -17.66 4.24
C SER A 202 -21.97 -17.55 2.80
N PHE A 203 -21.86 -16.37 2.18
CA PHE A 203 -22.31 -16.16 0.80
C PHE A 203 -21.31 -16.65 -0.24
N ILE A 204 -20.08 -17.01 0.13
CA ILE A 204 -19.08 -17.57 -0.79
C ILE A 204 -19.27 -19.09 -0.86
N GLN A 205 -19.40 -19.61 -2.07
CA GLN A 205 -19.56 -21.04 -2.32
C GLN A 205 -18.19 -21.74 -2.50
N LYS A 206 -18.15 -23.06 -2.37
CA LYS A 206 -16.92 -23.86 -2.49
C LYS A 206 -16.27 -23.82 -3.88
N ASP A 207 -17.00 -23.35 -4.89
CA ASP A 207 -16.51 -23.12 -6.26
C ASP A 207 -16.06 -21.66 -6.50
N GLY A 208 -16.15 -20.79 -5.49
CA GLY A 208 -15.79 -19.37 -5.59
C GLY A 208 -16.91 -18.47 -6.12
N SER A 209 -18.06 -19.03 -6.47
CA SER A 209 -19.26 -18.23 -6.78
C SER A 209 -19.82 -17.57 -5.52
N CYS A 210 -20.58 -16.50 -5.70
CA CYS A 210 -21.24 -15.80 -4.60
C CYS A 210 -22.75 -15.97 -4.70
N LYS A 211 -23.39 -16.37 -3.60
CA LYS A 211 -24.84 -16.45 -3.45
C LYS A 211 -25.27 -15.63 -2.24
N PHE A 212 -25.63 -14.39 -2.50
CA PHE A 212 -26.07 -13.46 -1.47
C PHE A 212 -27.51 -13.75 -1.06
N THR A 213 -27.76 -13.76 0.24
CA THR A 213 -29.11 -13.64 0.80
C THR A 213 -29.55 -12.18 0.83
N VAL A 214 -30.85 -11.95 1.05
CA VAL A 214 -31.38 -10.58 1.26
C VAL A 214 -30.68 -9.89 2.44
N SER A 215 -30.33 -10.64 3.49
CA SER A 215 -29.59 -10.13 4.64
C SER A 215 -28.18 -9.69 4.26
N ASP A 216 -27.48 -10.48 3.43
CA ASP A 216 -26.13 -10.15 2.96
C ASP A 216 -26.14 -8.89 2.10
N LEU A 217 -27.13 -8.75 1.21
CA LEU A 217 -27.29 -7.55 0.39
C LEU A 217 -27.62 -6.32 1.24
N ALA A 218 -28.51 -6.44 2.23
CA ALA A 218 -28.83 -5.36 3.14
C ALA A 218 -27.61 -4.89 3.93
N PHE A 219 -26.79 -5.84 4.39
CA PHE A 219 -25.52 -5.57 5.06
C PHE A 219 -24.52 -4.84 4.15
N ILE A 220 -24.27 -5.36 2.95
CA ILE A 220 -23.35 -4.74 1.97
C ILE A 220 -23.81 -3.32 1.62
N LEU A 221 -25.12 -3.10 1.46
CA LEU A 221 -25.68 -1.78 1.20
C LEU A 221 -25.53 -0.82 2.38
N LEU A 222 -25.70 -1.30 3.62
CA LEU A 222 -25.51 -0.50 4.83
C LEU A 222 -24.05 -0.08 4.97
N VAL A 223 -23.15 -1.00 4.66
CA VAL A 223 -21.71 -0.78 4.59
C VAL A 223 -21.34 0.24 3.52
N VAL A 224 -21.80 0.08 2.27
CA VAL A 224 -21.53 1.04 1.18
C VAL A 224 -22.08 2.42 1.54
N LYS A 225 -23.27 2.50 2.14
CA LYS A 225 -23.83 3.77 2.64
C LYS A 225 -22.95 4.40 3.72
N ALA A 226 -22.45 3.62 4.67
CA ALA A 226 -21.56 4.15 5.72
C ALA A 226 -20.30 4.78 5.11
N PHE A 227 -19.72 4.18 4.06
CA PHE A 227 -18.54 4.72 3.37
C PHE A 227 -18.85 5.94 2.49
N VAL A 228 -20.04 6.03 1.89
CA VAL A 228 -20.48 7.20 1.10
C VAL A 228 -20.83 8.40 2.01
N PHE A 229 -21.24 8.16 3.25
CA PHE A 229 -21.64 9.20 4.21
C PHE A 229 -20.55 9.63 5.19
N VAL A 230 -19.34 9.06 5.14
CA VAL A 230 -18.17 9.72 5.74
C VAL A 230 -17.93 10.98 4.92
N PRO A 231 -18.12 12.20 5.45
CA PRO A 231 -17.81 13.42 4.72
C PRO A 231 -16.35 13.33 4.30
N GLN A 232 -16.10 13.58 3.01
CA GLN A 232 -14.80 13.76 2.39
C GLN A 232 -13.72 13.99 3.44
N LEU A 233 -12.96 12.93 3.75
CA LEU A 233 -11.72 13.06 4.52
C LEU A 233 -10.93 14.16 3.82
N GLN A 234 -10.67 15.23 4.56
CA GLN A 234 -9.95 16.42 4.13
C GLN A 234 -8.57 16.00 3.61
N LEU A 235 -8.50 15.70 2.31
CA LEU A 235 -7.28 15.58 1.52
C LEU A 235 -6.93 16.91 0.83
N LEU A 236 -7.61 18.00 1.20
CA LEU A 236 -7.24 19.34 0.79
C LEU A 236 -6.63 20.09 1.98
N PRO A 237 -5.49 20.79 1.77
CA PRO A 237 -4.91 21.62 2.81
C PRO A 237 -5.91 22.69 3.24
N ASN A 238 -6.08 22.86 4.55
CA ASN A 238 -6.72 24.02 5.15
C ASN A 238 -5.88 25.26 4.80
N ASP A 239 -6.15 25.87 3.65
CA ASP A 239 -5.84 27.27 3.38
C ASP A 239 -6.60 27.71 2.13
N THR A 240 -7.86 28.12 2.35
CA THR A 240 -8.65 29.16 1.65
C THR A 240 -10.14 28.84 1.73
N MET A 241 -10.78 29.17 2.85
CA MET A 241 -12.23 29.38 2.83
C MET A 241 -12.51 30.71 2.11
N VAL A 242 -12.90 30.64 0.84
CA VAL A 242 -13.65 31.72 0.18
C VAL A 242 -15.14 31.33 0.27
N PRO A 243 -16.06 32.25 0.63
CA PRO A 243 -17.48 31.92 0.73
C PRO A 243 -18.04 31.58 -0.65
N MET A 244 -18.75 30.45 -0.76
CA MET A 244 -19.49 30.07 -1.97
C MET A 244 -20.65 31.04 -2.19
N GLU A 245 -20.54 31.88 -3.22
CA GLU A 245 -21.70 32.43 -3.92
C GLU A 245 -22.09 31.51 -5.09
N SER A 246 -23.40 31.30 -5.20
CA SER A 246 -24.09 30.43 -6.14
C SER A 246 -23.70 30.67 -7.61
N GLN A 247 -23.08 29.68 -8.26
CA GLN A 247 -23.13 29.55 -9.73
C GLN A 247 -23.37 28.10 -10.16
N ARG A 248 -24.19 28.00 -11.21
CA ARG A 248 -24.81 26.79 -11.76
C ARG A 248 -23.77 25.84 -12.33
N VAL A 249 -24.04 24.55 -12.16
CA VAL A 249 -23.28 23.45 -12.75
C VAL A 249 -23.61 23.35 -14.23
N ASP A 250 -22.66 23.70 -15.09
CA ASP A 250 -22.62 23.21 -16.47
C ASP A 250 -21.74 21.97 -16.53
N VAL A 251 -22.31 20.88 -17.03
CA VAL A 251 -21.65 19.59 -17.22
C VAL A 251 -20.71 19.71 -18.41
N VAL A 252 -19.40 19.77 -18.16
CA VAL A 252 -18.36 19.66 -19.20
C VAL A 252 -17.76 18.25 -19.16
N SER A 253 -17.73 17.61 -20.32
CA SER A 253 -17.31 16.22 -20.52
C SER A 253 -15.83 15.99 -20.18
N TRP A 254 -15.57 14.92 -19.43
CA TRP A 254 -14.24 14.39 -19.14
C TRP A 254 -13.73 13.56 -20.34
N ASP A 255 -13.15 14.24 -21.32
CA ASP A 255 -12.39 13.59 -22.41
C ASP A 255 -11.09 14.37 -22.66
N ALA A 256 -10.14 14.29 -21.72
CA ALA A 256 -8.80 14.87 -21.91
C ALA A 256 -7.69 14.27 -21.01
N GLU A 257 -7.68 12.96 -20.73
CA GLU A 257 -6.54 12.33 -20.02
C GLU A 257 -6.16 10.94 -20.59
N ARG A 258 -6.18 10.81 -21.92
CA ARG A 258 -5.86 9.55 -22.60
C ARG A 258 -4.60 9.58 -23.46
N ASN A 259 -3.61 10.42 -23.12
CA ASN A 259 -2.36 10.56 -23.90
C ASN A 259 -1.09 10.63 -23.04
N CYS A 260 -0.96 9.78 -22.04
CA CYS A 260 0.35 9.38 -21.51
C CYS A 260 0.64 7.95 -21.99
N ASN A 261 1.66 7.80 -22.85
CA ASN A 261 2.06 6.54 -23.44
C ASN A 261 2.79 5.68 -22.39
N LEU A 262 2.04 5.13 -21.43
CA LEU A 262 2.47 4.24 -20.34
C LEU A 262 2.97 2.86 -20.82
N SER A 263 3.10 2.65 -22.14
CA SER A 263 3.54 1.40 -22.74
C SER A 263 5.02 1.08 -22.50
N ALA A 264 5.83 2.08 -22.14
CA ALA A 264 7.28 1.92 -21.96
C ALA A 264 7.72 1.69 -20.50
N ALA A 265 6.83 1.88 -19.51
CA ALA A 265 7.15 1.54 -18.12
C ALA A 265 7.03 0.02 -17.92
N PRO A 266 7.99 -0.64 -17.21
CA PRO A 266 7.85 -2.03 -16.79
C PRO A 266 6.48 -2.22 -16.13
N SER A 267 5.78 -3.31 -16.45
CA SER A 267 4.42 -3.59 -15.95
C SER A 267 4.28 -3.47 -14.43
N ARG A 268 5.39 -3.61 -13.70
CA ARG A 268 5.52 -3.56 -12.24
C ARG A 268 5.45 -2.14 -11.63
N LEU A 269 5.70 -1.07 -12.39
CA LEU A 269 5.69 0.32 -11.87
C LEU A 269 4.43 1.11 -12.21
N ARG A 270 3.50 0.55 -13.02
CA ARG A 270 2.32 1.27 -13.52
C ARG A 270 1.30 1.68 -12.46
N TRP A 271 1.42 1.15 -11.24
CA TRP A 271 0.53 1.50 -10.12
C TRP A 271 1.14 2.56 -9.19
N ILE A 272 2.43 2.89 -9.38
CA ILE A 272 3.18 3.83 -8.53
C ILE A 272 3.49 5.15 -9.28
N LEU A 273 3.49 5.15 -10.61
CA LEU A 273 3.83 6.28 -11.48
C LEU A 273 2.66 6.70 -12.37
#